data_AF-A0A662UXS1-F1
#
_entry.id   AF-A0A662UXS1-F1
#
_cell.length_a   1.000
_cell.length_b   1.000
_cell.length_c   1.000
_cell.angle_alpha   90.00
_cell.angle_beta   90.00
_cell.angle_gamma   90.00
#
_symmetry.space_group_name_H-M   'P 1'
#
loop_
_entity.id
_entity.type
_entity.pdbx_description
1 polymer ?
#
loop_
_entity_poly.entity_id
_entity_poly.type
_entity_poly.pdbx_seq_one_letter_code
_entity_poly.pdbx_strand_id
1 'polypeptide(L)'
;MSAADAPRNCKFIVLGETQDIDPRLIIGSYKGVNSLSDIYCVKDAFLRRSAKKLQVYRVVDWGNARWFLVSFDIGSGASSAYRVIKEMAYSMLCAHVDQSTYLCPTPHLGSTISSMVRDYLVIPVEPYNDLAIETLRSELEVSTSWVKTELSRYYVRGIRNIRSRRRVERILKALSMIIKERPELIDRDLMLTFNRVSEVLRRGSER
;
A
#
# COMPACT_ATOMS: atom_id res chain seq x y z
N MET A 1 -9.19 15.92 -7.26
CA MET A 1 -8.89 15.63 -5.83
C MET A 1 -7.39 15.57 -5.68
N SER A 2 -6.83 16.36 -4.76
CA SER A 2 -5.38 16.52 -4.56
C SER A 2 -4.89 15.68 -3.38
N ALA A 3 -3.65 15.20 -3.44
CA ALA A 3 -2.97 14.61 -2.29
C ALA A 3 -2.75 15.68 -1.22
N ALA A 4 -2.97 15.35 0.05
CA ALA A 4 -2.51 16.19 1.16
C ALA A 4 -1.00 15.97 1.38
N ASP A 5 -0.26 17.04 1.66
CA ASP A 5 1.18 16.97 2.00
C ASP A 5 1.40 16.77 3.50
N ALA A 6 2.54 16.16 3.86
CA ALA A 6 3.02 16.11 5.24
C ALA A 6 3.27 17.52 5.81
N PRO A 7 2.89 17.82 7.08
CA PRO A 7 3.29 19.06 7.74
C PRO A 7 4.82 19.20 7.69
N ARG A 8 5.31 20.43 7.40
CA ARG A 8 6.73 20.76 7.18
C ARG A 8 7.70 20.41 8.34
N ASN A 9 7.20 19.89 9.46
CA ASN A 9 7.98 19.51 10.64
C ASN A 9 7.75 18.04 11.08
N CYS A 10 7.18 17.21 10.21
CA CYS A 10 6.94 15.80 10.52
C CYS A 10 8.19 14.95 10.32
N LYS A 11 8.75 14.39 11.39
CA LYS A 11 9.91 13.46 11.29
C LYS A 11 9.48 12.00 11.30
N PHE A 12 8.43 11.66 12.04
CA PHE A 12 7.92 10.30 12.10
C PHE A 12 6.40 10.24 12.00
N ILE A 13 5.92 9.16 11.40
CA ILE A 13 4.55 8.70 11.38
C ILE A 13 4.42 7.52 12.33
N VAL A 14 3.43 7.55 13.20
CA VAL A 14 3.15 6.47 14.17
C VAL A 14 1.74 5.93 13.91
N LEU A 15 1.61 4.61 13.83
CA LEU A 15 0.38 3.85 13.61
C LEU A 15 0.22 2.75 14.68
N GLY A 16 -1.01 2.41 15.08
CA GLY A 16 -1.31 1.32 16.03
C GLY A 16 -2.26 1.75 17.16
N GLU A 17 -2.40 0.93 18.20
CA GLU A 17 -3.22 1.26 19.38
C GLU A 17 -2.64 2.46 20.14
N THR A 18 -3.23 3.64 19.95
CA THR A 18 -2.69 4.90 20.47
C THR A 18 -3.18 5.29 21.85
N GLN A 19 -3.90 4.39 22.53
CA GLN A 19 -4.47 4.60 23.87
C GLN A 19 -3.39 4.96 24.91
N ASP A 20 -2.14 4.56 24.69
CA ASP A 20 -0.99 4.78 25.59
C ASP A 20 -0.04 5.92 25.13
N ILE A 21 -0.38 6.67 24.09
CA ILE A 21 0.45 7.80 23.60
C ILE A 21 0.03 9.10 24.32
N ASP A 22 1.00 9.85 24.86
CA ASP A 22 0.76 11.20 25.36
C ASP A 22 0.25 12.10 24.22
N PRO A 23 -1.00 12.62 24.29
CA PRO A 23 -1.58 13.44 23.24
C PRO A 23 -0.78 14.68 22.88
N ARG A 24 0.06 15.19 23.79
CA ARG A 24 0.93 16.36 23.56
C ARG A 24 2.07 16.08 22.58
N LEU A 25 2.39 14.81 22.34
CA LEU A 25 3.42 14.39 21.39
C LEU A 25 2.91 14.34 19.95
N ILE A 26 1.60 14.40 19.77
CA ILE A 26 0.93 14.42 18.47
C ILE A 26 0.96 15.85 17.95
N ILE A 27 1.86 16.13 17.01
CA ILE A 27 1.96 17.45 16.35
C ILE A 27 0.85 17.67 15.32
N GLY A 28 0.23 16.57 14.88
CA GLY A 28 -0.95 16.60 14.03
C GLY A 28 -1.51 15.20 13.86
N SER A 29 -2.84 15.13 13.83
CA SER A 29 -3.54 14.06 13.12
C SER A 29 -3.62 14.50 11.66
N TYR A 30 -3.32 13.61 10.71
CA TYR A 30 -3.54 13.88 9.27
C TYR A 30 -5.01 13.96 8.87
N LYS A 31 -5.86 13.99 9.88
CA LYS A 31 -7.17 13.44 9.82
C LYS A 31 -8.01 14.25 10.83
N GLY A 32 -8.66 15.30 10.33
CA GLY A 32 -9.28 16.37 11.12
C GLY A 32 -10.59 15.95 11.80
N VAL A 33 -11.29 16.88 12.45
CA VAL A 33 -12.51 16.63 13.24
C VAL A 33 -13.64 15.91 12.47
N ASN A 34 -13.57 15.82 11.14
CA ASN A 34 -14.62 15.26 10.28
C ASN A 34 -14.21 14.15 9.31
N SER A 35 -12.96 13.68 9.26
CA SER A 35 -12.62 12.46 8.51
C SER A 35 -11.15 12.11 8.63
N LEU A 36 -10.96 10.79 8.51
CA LEU A 36 -9.75 10.02 8.72
C LEU A 36 -9.46 9.95 10.29
N SER A 37 -9.15 8.80 10.90
CA SER A 37 -8.38 8.73 12.18
C SER A 37 -7.22 7.73 12.04
N ASP A 38 -6.16 7.83 12.85
CA ASP A 38 -5.07 6.82 13.08
C ASP A 38 -3.64 7.12 12.58
N ILE A 39 -3.35 8.28 11.98
CA ILE A 39 -1.98 8.65 11.54
C ILE A 39 -1.46 9.82 12.36
N TYR A 40 -0.43 9.57 13.18
CA TYR A 40 0.12 10.56 14.09
C TYR A 40 1.49 11.04 13.63
N CYS A 41 1.62 12.36 13.50
CA CYS A 41 2.88 13.01 13.18
C CYS A 41 3.65 13.39 14.46
N VAL A 42 4.92 13.00 14.57
CA VAL A 42 5.78 13.34 15.73
C VAL A 42 7.14 13.94 15.31
N LYS A 43 7.66 14.89 16.11
CA LYS A 43 8.87 15.71 15.80
C LYS A 43 10.17 15.05 16.23
N ASP A 44 10.18 14.30 17.32
CA ASP A 44 11.37 13.62 17.84
C ASP A 44 11.02 12.31 18.54
N ALA A 45 11.98 11.38 18.51
CA ALA A 45 11.88 9.98 18.94
C ALA A 45 11.84 9.80 20.48
N PHE A 46 10.94 10.50 21.19
CA PHE A 46 10.67 10.25 22.61
C PHE A 46 9.80 8.99 22.83
N LEU A 47 10.08 7.94 22.04
CA LEU A 47 9.44 6.64 22.05
C LEU A 47 10.06 5.73 23.13
N ARG A 48 10.27 6.27 24.34
CA ARG A 48 10.88 5.52 25.44
C ARG A 48 9.80 4.69 26.16
N ARG A 49 9.61 3.45 25.67
CA ARG A 49 8.82 2.32 26.22
C ARG A 49 7.42 2.07 25.63
N SER A 50 6.58 3.08 25.39
CA SER A 50 5.22 2.86 24.84
C SER A 50 5.20 2.46 23.36
N ALA A 51 6.33 2.65 22.66
CA ALA A 51 6.45 2.43 21.22
C ALA A 51 6.61 0.97 20.78
N LYS A 52 6.80 0.03 21.71
CA LYS A 52 6.98 -1.38 21.32
C LYS A 52 5.76 -1.97 20.62
N LYS A 53 4.56 -1.41 20.89
CA LYS A 53 3.29 -1.83 20.26
C LYS A 53 2.89 -0.99 19.06
N LEU A 54 3.67 0.06 18.75
CA LEU A 54 3.36 1.01 17.70
C LEU A 54 4.26 0.78 16.51
N GLN A 55 3.72 0.89 15.31
CA GLN A 55 4.50 0.90 14.08
C GLN A 55 5.00 2.32 13.85
N VAL A 56 6.31 2.46 13.68
CA VAL A 56 6.95 3.77 13.54
C VAL A 56 7.64 3.83 12.18
N TYR A 57 7.36 4.91 11.47
CA TYR A 57 7.87 5.19 10.15
C TYR A 57 8.57 6.54 10.16
N ARG A 58 9.79 6.61 9.67
CA ARG A 58 10.53 7.86 9.49
C ARG A 58 10.07 8.50 8.18
N VAL A 59 9.69 9.77 8.21
CA VAL A 59 9.42 10.54 6.98
C VAL A 59 10.76 10.83 6.30
N VAL A 60 10.81 10.63 4.98
CA VAL A 60 12.03 10.85 4.17
C VAL A 60 11.71 11.72 2.96
N ASP A 61 12.73 12.26 2.31
CA ASP A 61 12.54 13.01 1.07
C ASP A 61 12.07 12.10 -0.06
N TRP A 62 11.22 12.63 -0.94
CA TRP A 62 10.67 11.90 -2.10
C TRP A 62 11.76 11.24 -2.97
N GLY A 63 12.90 11.91 -3.17
CA GLY A 63 14.01 11.37 -3.97
C GLY A 63 14.74 10.18 -3.32
N ASN A 64 14.60 10.00 -2.00
CA ASN A 64 15.23 8.93 -1.23
C ASN A 64 14.22 7.85 -0.81
N ALA A 65 12.93 8.03 -1.15
CA ALA A 65 11.86 7.20 -0.67
C ALA A 65 11.88 5.80 -1.30
N ARG A 66 12.01 4.78 -0.45
CA ARG A 66 11.82 3.37 -0.84
C ARG A 66 10.42 2.86 -0.52
N TRP A 67 9.66 3.56 0.30
CA TRP A 67 8.29 3.19 0.62
C TRP A 67 7.43 4.42 0.71
N PHE A 68 6.16 4.25 0.38
CA PHE A 68 5.16 5.30 0.41
C PHE A 68 4.01 4.81 1.29
N LEU A 69 3.79 5.50 2.40
CA LEU A 69 2.62 5.27 3.23
C LEU A 69 1.42 5.93 2.56
N VAL A 70 0.45 5.12 2.18
CA VAL A 70 -0.77 5.54 1.50
C VAL A 70 -1.94 5.28 2.43
N SER A 71 -2.67 6.32 2.80
CA SER A 71 -3.86 6.20 3.64
C SER A 71 -5.02 6.97 3.03
N PHE A 72 -6.25 6.48 3.23
CA PHE A 72 -7.44 7.03 2.59
C PHE A 72 -8.69 6.89 3.46
N ASP A 73 -9.75 7.61 3.10
CA ASP A 73 -11.08 7.47 3.71
C ASP A 73 -12.13 7.38 2.61
N ILE A 74 -13.01 6.40 2.76
CA ILE A 74 -14.08 6.10 1.81
C ILE A 74 -15.40 6.78 2.24
N GLY A 75 -15.47 7.34 3.46
CA GLY A 75 -16.74 7.79 4.05
C GLY A 75 -17.62 6.61 4.48
N SER A 76 -18.65 6.88 5.29
CA SER A 76 -19.55 5.86 5.83
C SER A 76 -20.39 5.18 4.73
N GLY A 77 -20.43 3.84 4.71
CA GLY A 77 -21.38 3.05 3.90
C GLY A 77 -20.81 2.27 2.71
N ALA A 78 -19.51 2.35 2.42
CA ALA A 78 -18.89 1.77 1.22
C ALA A 78 -17.97 0.56 1.50
N SER A 79 -18.46 -0.47 2.21
CA SER A 79 -17.66 -1.67 2.57
C SER A 79 -17.07 -2.41 1.35
N SER A 80 -17.76 -2.38 0.20
CA SER A 80 -17.29 -2.99 -1.04
C SER A 80 -16.05 -2.31 -1.63
N ALA A 81 -15.88 -1.00 -1.39
CA ALA A 81 -14.75 -0.24 -1.90
C ALA A 81 -13.44 -0.63 -1.19
N TYR A 82 -13.47 -0.91 0.12
CA TYR A 82 -12.30 -1.43 0.85
C TYR A 82 -11.75 -2.71 0.22
N ARG A 83 -12.64 -3.65 -0.16
CA ARG A 83 -12.21 -4.89 -0.82
C ARG A 83 -11.54 -4.61 -2.17
N VAL A 84 -12.12 -3.72 -2.97
CA VAL A 84 -11.57 -3.37 -4.29
C VAL A 84 -10.21 -2.67 -4.15
N ILE A 85 -10.08 -1.75 -3.20
CA ILE A 85 -8.81 -1.06 -2.93
C ILE A 85 -7.76 -2.03 -2.42
N LYS A 86 -8.11 -2.97 -1.54
CA LYS A 86 -7.19 -4.03 -1.09
C LYS A 86 -6.64 -4.85 -2.26
N GLU A 87 -7.49 -5.25 -3.20
CA GLU A 87 -7.04 -5.97 -4.41
C GLU A 87 -6.11 -5.11 -5.28
N MET A 88 -6.41 -3.81 -5.43
CA MET A 88 -5.55 -2.86 -6.16
C MET A 88 -4.19 -2.69 -5.48
N ALA A 89 -4.18 -2.51 -4.15
CA ALA A 89 -2.99 -2.37 -3.34
C ALA A 89 -2.11 -3.63 -3.42
N TYR A 90 -2.69 -4.82 -3.28
CA TYR A 90 -1.95 -6.08 -3.43
C TYR A 90 -1.39 -6.28 -4.84
N SER A 91 -2.13 -5.87 -5.88
CA SER A 91 -1.62 -5.91 -7.26
C SER A 91 -0.36 -5.04 -7.46
N MET A 92 -0.18 -4.03 -6.62
CA MET A 92 0.97 -3.12 -6.60
C MET A 92 2.02 -3.51 -5.56
N LEU A 93 1.91 -4.72 -4.98
CA LEU A 93 2.76 -5.23 -3.89
C LEU A 93 2.82 -4.29 -2.68
N CYS A 94 1.71 -3.60 -2.38
CA CYS A 94 1.63 -2.83 -1.15
C CYS A 94 1.38 -3.76 0.05
N ALA A 95 2.15 -3.57 1.12
CA ALA A 95 1.92 -4.18 2.42
C ALA A 95 0.73 -3.52 3.12
N HIS A 96 -0.18 -4.31 3.67
CA HIS A 96 -1.35 -3.82 4.38
C HIS A 96 -0.99 -3.52 5.84
N VAL A 97 -1.18 -2.28 6.28
CA VAL A 97 -0.87 -1.88 7.66
C VAL A 97 -2.11 -1.91 8.54
N ASP A 98 -3.20 -1.33 8.04
CA ASP A 98 -4.52 -1.35 8.65
C ASP A 98 -5.61 -1.28 7.56
N GLN A 99 -6.88 -1.22 7.96
CA GLN A 99 -8.03 -1.23 7.05
C GLN A 99 -7.94 -0.19 5.90
N SER A 100 -7.31 0.96 6.15
CA SER A 100 -7.27 2.11 5.26
C SER A 100 -5.86 2.59 4.93
N THR A 101 -4.82 1.92 5.44
CA THR A 101 -3.42 2.33 5.33
C THR A 101 -2.54 1.21 4.80
N TYR A 102 -1.71 1.55 3.83
CA TYR A 102 -0.82 0.63 3.12
C TYR A 102 0.58 1.22 3.00
N LEU A 103 1.60 0.37 2.95
CA LEU A 103 2.95 0.72 2.54
C LEU A 103 3.20 0.22 1.14
N CYS A 104 3.37 1.13 0.21
CA CYS A 104 3.54 0.82 -1.20
C CYS A 104 4.99 1.04 -1.65
N PRO A 105 5.49 0.19 -2.56
CA PRO A 105 6.83 0.37 -3.14
C PRO A 105 6.90 1.51 -4.16
N THR A 106 5.75 2.05 -4.57
CA THR A 106 5.59 3.18 -5.51
C THR A 106 4.48 4.13 -5.01
N PRO A 107 4.46 5.41 -5.41
CA PRO A 107 3.48 6.38 -4.90
C PRO A 107 2.10 6.29 -5.58
N HIS A 108 1.93 5.39 -6.56
CA HIS A 108 0.81 5.43 -7.50
C HIS A 108 -0.54 4.93 -6.93
N LEU A 109 -0.55 4.30 -5.74
CA LEU A 109 -1.80 3.78 -5.19
C LEU A 109 -2.81 4.90 -4.92
N GLY A 110 -2.36 6.04 -4.36
CA GLY A 110 -3.24 7.18 -4.05
C GLY A 110 -3.99 7.71 -5.29
N SER A 111 -3.28 7.91 -6.40
CA SER A 111 -3.91 8.31 -7.67
C SER A 111 -4.78 7.22 -8.29
N THR A 112 -4.44 5.95 -8.07
CA THR A 112 -5.22 4.79 -8.55
C THR A 112 -6.59 4.72 -7.87
N ILE A 113 -6.68 5.07 -6.59
CA ILE A 113 -7.92 4.98 -5.79
C ILE A 113 -8.66 6.31 -5.67
N SER A 114 -8.14 7.40 -6.26
CA SER A 114 -8.65 8.75 -6.03
C SER A 114 -10.12 8.95 -6.44
N SER A 115 -10.65 8.11 -7.34
CA SER A 115 -12.06 8.14 -7.75
C SER A 115 -12.99 7.37 -6.81
N MET A 116 -12.44 6.61 -5.87
CA MET A 116 -13.16 5.71 -4.95
C MET A 116 -13.18 6.20 -3.50
N VAL A 117 -12.36 7.19 -3.18
CA VAL A 117 -12.13 7.70 -1.83
C VAL A 117 -12.46 9.18 -1.78
N ARG A 118 -12.82 9.71 -0.61
CA ARG A 118 -13.08 11.14 -0.40
C ARG A 118 -11.77 11.92 -0.27
N ASP A 119 -10.83 11.36 0.46
CA ASP A 119 -9.52 11.96 0.75
C ASP A 119 -8.46 10.86 0.77
N TYR A 120 -7.24 11.19 0.33
CA TYR A 120 -6.08 10.31 0.44
C TYR A 120 -4.80 11.10 0.70
N LEU A 121 -3.84 10.40 1.28
CA LEU A 121 -2.54 10.89 1.70
C LEU A 121 -1.46 9.92 1.19
N VAL A 122 -0.38 10.46 0.65
CA VAL A 122 0.80 9.69 0.24
C VAL A 122 2.03 10.34 0.86
N ILE A 123 2.72 9.62 1.75
CA ILE A 123 3.90 10.11 2.45
C ILE A 123 5.09 9.21 2.14
N PRO A 124 6.22 9.75 1.65
CA PRO A 124 7.47 9.00 1.56
C PRO A 124 7.99 8.64 2.97
N VAL A 125 8.19 7.35 3.24
CA VAL A 125 8.63 6.86 4.54
C VAL A 125 9.65 5.72 4.48
N GLU A 126 10.29 5.46 5.61
CA GLU A 126 11.06 4.25 5.91
C GLU A 126 10.58 3.63 7.22
N PRO A 127 10.39 2.29 7.30
CA PRO A 127 10.17 1.62 8.59
C PRO A 127 11.31 1.94 9.56
N TYR A 128 10.98 2.31 10.80
CA TYR A 128 11.96 2.76 11.79
C TYR A 128 12.19 1.77 12.93
N ASN A 129 11.16 1.04 13.36
CA ASN A 129 11.27 0.06 14.45
C ASN A 129 10.97 -1.36 13.98
N ASP A 130 11.38 -2.35 14.78
CA ASP A 130 11.25 -3.77 14.47
C ASP A 130 9.82 -4.17 14.10
N LEU A 131 8.81 -3.61 14.79
CA LEU A 131 7.42 -3.89 14.49
C LEU A 131 7.02 -3.41 13.09
N ALA A 132 7.40 -2.20 12.68
CA ALA A 132 7.13 -1.70 11.33
C ALA A 132 7.89 -2.50 10.26
N ILE A 133 9.13 -2.91 10.55
CA ILE A 133 9.94 -3.73 9.64
C ILE A 133 9.31 -5.11 9.46
N GLU A 134 8.89 -5.76 10.55
CA GLU A 134 8.29 -7.09 10.51
C GLU A 134 6.89 -7.07 9.87
N THR A 135 6.08 -6.05 10.15
CA THR A 135 4.80 -5.83 9.45
C THR A 135 5.01 -5.66 7.96
N LEU A 136 5.97 -4.82 7.53
CA LEU A 136 6.30 -4.68 6.12
C LEU A 136 6.71 -6.03 5.50
N ARG A 137 7.62 -6.77 6.14
CA ARG A 137 8.12 -8.04 5.64
C ARG A 137 7.00 -9.07 5.45
N SER A 138 6.24 -9.31 6.51
CA SER A 138 5.13 -10.28 6.51
C SER A 138 4.02 -9.91 5.54
N GLU A 139 3.60 -8.66 5.48
CA GLU A 139 2.50 -8.23 4.60
C GLU A 139 2.93 -8.08 3.13
N LEU A 140 4.22 -7.84 2.88
CA LEU A 140 4.78 -7.94 1.53
C LEU A 140 4.78 -9.39 1.03
N GLU A 141 5.09 -10.36 1.89
CA GLU A 141 4.96 -11.79 1.56
C GLU A 141 3.50 -12.17 1.27
N VAL A 142 2.55 -11.65 2.04
CA VAL A 142 1.10 -11.85 1.82
C VAL A 142 0.66 -11.29 0.47
N SER A 143 0.99 -10.03 0.18
CA SER A 143 0.61 -9.39 -1.10
C SER A 143 1.25 -10.10 -2.29
N THR A 144 2.53 -10.47 -2.19
CA THR A 144 3.25 -11.25 -3.21
C THR A 144 2.59 -12.61 -3.44
N SER A 145 2.26 -13.34 -2.36
CA SER A 145 1.59 -14.63 -2.43
C SER A 145 0.19 -14.54 -3.02
N TRP A 146 -0.54 -13.47 -2.70
CA TRP A 146 -1.84 -13.19 -3.30
C TRP A 146 -1.72 -12.98 -4.81
N VAL A 147 -0.77 -12.16 -5.27
CA VAL A 147 -0.55 -11.91 -6.70
C VAL A 147 -0.16 -13.20 -7.44
N LYS A 148 0.79 -13.98 -6.89
CA LYS A 148 1.17 -15.28 -7.45
C LYS A 148 -0.02 -16.21 -7.56
N THR A 149 -0.85 -16.27 -6.53
CA THR A 149 -2.06 -17.10 -6.49
C THR A 149 -3.06 -16.67 -7.55
N GLU A 150 -3.33 -15.37 -7.67
CA GLU A 150 -4.25 -14.86 -8.67
C GLU A 150 -3.76 -15.16 -10.08
N LEU A 151 -2.52 -14.80 -10.42
CA LEU A 151 -1.96 -15.08 -11.75
C LEU A 151 -1.93 -16.59 -12.06
N SER A 152 -1.58 -17.42 -11.09
CA SER A 152 -1.59 -18.88 -11.26
C SER A 152 -3.00 -19.43 -11.49
N ARG A 153 -4.01 -18.89 -10.79
CA ARG A 153 -5.42 -19.26 -11.04
C ARG A 153 -5.81 -18.95 -12.48
N TYR A 154 -5.37 -17.82 -13.04
CA TYR A 154 -5.64 -17.47 -14.43
C TYR A 154 -4.90 -18.35 -15.43
N TYR A 155 -3.64 -18.68 -15.13
CA TYR A 155 -2.87 -19.60 -15.96
C TYR A 155 -3.51 -20.99 -16.03
N VAL A 156 -3.92 -21.54 -14.88
CA VAL A 156 -4.48 -22.90 -14.79
C VAL A 156 -5.94 -22.97 -15.26
N ARG A 157 -6.79 -22.03 -14.82
CA ARG A 157 -8.25 -22.08 -15.09
C ARG A 157 -8.66 -21.38 -16.38
N GLY A 158 -7.72 -20.70 -17.03
CA GLY A 158 -7.96 -19.86 -18.20
C GLY A 158 -8.77 -18.59 -17.90
N ILE A 159 -8.87 -17.74 -18.92
CA ILE A 159 -9.67 -16.52 -18.90
C ILE A 159 -11.11 -16.88 -19.30
N ARG A 160 -12.03 -16.85 -18.35
CA ARG A 160 -13.41 -17.31 -18.54
C ARG A 160 -14.34 -16.27 -19.13
N ASN A 161 -14.07 -14.98 -18.86
CA ASN A 161 -14.91 -13.87 -19.31
C ASN A 161 -14.15 -12.53 -19.31
N ILE A 162 -14.76 -11.49 -19.89
CA ILE A 162 -14.18 -10.15 -20.02
C ILE A 162 -13.79 -9.52 -18.66
N ARG A 163 -14.56 -9.77 -17.59
CA ARG A 163 -14.25 -9.23 -16.25
C ARG A 163 -12.98 -9.87 -15.70
N SER A 164 -12.86 -11.18 -15.85
CA SER A 164 -11.69 -11.95 -15.45
C SER A 164 -10.44 -11.48 -16.21
N ARG A 165 -10.57 -11.21 -17.51
CA ARG A 165 -9.50 -10.65 -18.35
C ARG A 165 -9.03 -9.28 -17.87
N ARG A 166 -9.95 -8.33 -17.70
CA ARG A 166 -9.64 -6.97 -17.21
C ARG A 166 -8.97 -6.98 -15.83
N ARG A 167 -9.33 -7.94 -14.97
CA ARG A 167 -8.68 -8.10 -13.66
C ARG A 167 -7.21 -8.53 -13.82
N VAL A 168 -6.91 -9.51 -14.66
CA VAL A 168 -5.51 -9.91 -14.95
C VAL A 168 -4.72 -8.78 -15.55
N GLU A 169 -5.27 -8.11 -16.56
CA GLU A 169 -4.58 -7.00 -17.24
C GLU A 169 -4.23 -5.88 -16.25
N ARG A 170 -5.10 -5.59 -15.28
CA ARG A 170 -4.79 -4.65 -14.19
C ARG A 170 -3.66 -5.14 -13.29
N ILE A 171 -3.65 -6.41 -12.89
CA ILE A 171 -2.57 -7.00 -12.08
C ILE A 171 -1.24 -6.92 -12.84
N LEU A 172 -1.21 -7.32 -14.11
CA LEU A 172 -0.01 -7.28 -14.93
C LEU A 172 0.47 -5.85 -15.19
N LYS A 173 -0.44 -4.90 -15.40
CA LYS A 173 -0.08 -3.49 -15.53
C LYS A 173 0.55 -2.95 -14.24
N ALA A 174 -0.01 -3.28 -13.09
CA ALA A 174 0.56 -2.89 -11.80
C ALA A 174 1.95 -3.51 -11.61
N LEU A 175 2.10 -4.82 -11.86
CA LEU A 175 3.38 -5.51 -11.77
C LEU A 175 4.43 -4.98 -12.76
N SER A 176 4.06 -4.60 -13.99
CA SER A 176 5.04 -4.06 -14.94
C SER A 176 5.60 -2.72 -14.48
N MET A 177 4.80 -1.90 -13.77
CA MET A 177 5.27 -0.69 -13.10
C MET A 177 6.26 -1.04 -11.98
N ILE A 178 5.93 -2.04 -11.14
CA ILE A 178 6.85 -2.48 -10.07
C ILE A 178 8.14 -3.08 -10.65
N ILE A 179 8.08 -3.91 -11.68
CA ILE A 179 9.26 -4.47 -12.35
C ILE A 179 10.18 -3.35 -12.87
N LYS A 180 9.60 -2.27 -13.40
CA LYS A 180 10.37 -1.13 -13.91
C LYS A 180 10.98 -0.28 -12.78
N GLU A 181 10.19 0.04 -11.76
CA GLU A 181 10.60 0.99 -10.71
C GLU A 181 11.38 0.32 -9.58
N ARG A 182 11.04 -0.93 -9.25
CA ARG A 182 11.47 -1.68 -8.06
C ARG A 182 11.73 -3.17 -8.38
N PRO A 183 12.64 -3.48 -9.33
CA PRO A 183 12.90 -4.85 -9.77
C PRO A 183 13.39 -5.77 -8.64
N GLU A 184 13.99 -5.22 -7.58
CA GLU A 184 14.51 -6.00 -6.46
C GLU A 184 13.41 -6.67 -5.62
N LEU A 185 12.15 -6.24 -5.77
CA LEU A 185 11.00 -6.84 -5.07
C LEU A 185 10.40 -8.03 -5.83
N ILE A 186 10.87 -8.30 -7.05
CA ILE A 186 10.31 -9.31 -7.93
C ILE A 186 11.18 -10.55 -7.88
N ASP A 187 10.72 -11.58 -7.17
CA ASP A 187 11.41 -12.87 -7.19
C ASP A 187 11.24 -13.61 -8.52
N ARG A 188 12.11 -14.60 -8.73
CA ARG A 188 12.16 -15.40 -9.97
C ARG A 188 10.81 -16.06 -10.28
N ASP A 189 10.11 -16.57 -9.27
CA ASP A 189 8.86 -17.30 -9.46
C ASP A 189 7.72 -16.37 -9.87
N LEU A 190 7.65 -15.18 -9.27
CA LEU A 190 6.71 -14.14 -9.66
C LEU A 190 6.99 -13.68 -11.10
N MET A 191 8.26 -13.46 -11.46
CA MET A 191 8.64 -13.06 -12.82
C MET A 191 8.28 -14.13 -13.86
N LEU A 192 8.53 -15.41 -13.57
CA LEU A 192 8.14 -16.52 -14.43
C LEU A 192 6.62 -16.59 -14.61
N THR A 193 5.88 -16.40 -13.52
CA THR A 193 4.41 -16.41 -13.54
C THR A 193 3.88 -15.23 -14.37
N PHE A 194 4.42 -14.02 -14.16
CA PHE A 194 4.10 -12.82 -14.94
C PHE A 194 4.29 -13.05 -16.45
N ASN A 195 5.45 -13.58 -16.86
CA ASN A 195 5.76 -13.83 -18.26
C ASN A 195 4.79 -14.85 -18.90
N ARG A 196 4.50 -15.94 -18.19
CA ARG A 196 3.56 -16.98 -18.68
C ARG A 196 2.16 -16.43 -18.90
N VAL A 197 1.62 -15.68 -17.92
CA VAL A 197 0.27 -15.12 -18.04
C VAL A 197 0.21 -14.04 -19.12
N SER A 198 1.25 -13.21 -19.25
CA SER A 198 1.33 -12.18 -20.29
C SER A 198 1.28 -12.79 -21.70
N GLU A 199 2.01 -13.89 -21.92
CA GLU A 199 2.02 -14.59 -23.21
C GLU A 199 0.66 -15.22 -23.54
N VAL A 200 -0.03 -15.80 -22.55
CA VAL A 200 -1.40 -16.32 -22.73
C VAL A 200 -2.37 -15.22 -23.17
N LEU A 201 -2.30 -14.04 -22.55
CA LEU A 201 -3.14 -12.90 -22.91
C LEU A 201 -2.85 -12.40 -24.33
N ARG A 202 -1.57 -12.34 -24.73
CA ARG A 202 -1.16 -11.92 -26.08
C ARG A 202 -1.75 -12.84 -27.14
N ARG A 203 -1.55 -14.17 -27.00
CA ARG A 203 -2.10 -15.17 -27.94
C ARG A 203 -3.62 -15.17 -28.01
N GLY A 204 -4.29 -14.89 -26.89
CA GLY A 204 -5.75 -14.79 -26.85
C GLY A 204 -6.31 -13.49 -27.44
N SER A 205 -5.46 -12.54 -27.86
CA SER A 205 -5.88 -11.30 -28.54
C SER A 205 -5.69 -11.37 -30.06
N GLU A 206 -4.95 -12.37 -30.54
CA GLU A 206 -4.66 -12.63 -31.96
C GLU A 206 -5.66 -13.61 -32.60
N ARG A 207 -6.66 -14.06 -31.84
CA ARG A 207 -7.77 -14.91 -32.28
C ARG A 207 -9.08 -14.14 -32.21
#